data_AF-A0AA40BUW6-F1
#
_entry.id   AF-A0AA40BUW6-F1
#
_cell.length_a   1.000
_cell.length_b   1.000
_cell.length_c   1.000
_cell.angle_alpha   90.00
_cell.angle_beta   90.00
_cell.angle_gamma   90.00
#
_symmetry.space_group_name_H-M   'P 1'
#
loop_
_entity.id
_entity.type
_entity.pdbx_description
1 polymer ?
#
loop_
_entity_poly.entity_id
_entity_poly.type
_entity_poly.pdbx_seq_one_letter_code
_entity_poly.pdbx_strand_id
1 'polypeptide(L)'
;MVQFETPARSESPSGSSASDEHNNQSTKQSSKRHKKRSKRNSDAEESKSLPINGGPAKAERRSSVSKPARDFRDKPEPAPKKKKRKTAVTPTLPPVDAEAESSTRSPSPVIDFDGLSRPSLGTRERLEESPEQKQERLERMKGAVRTLLECVGEDPDREGLLATPERYAKAMLFFTKGYQENVRDIVNGAIFQEGHNEMVIVKDIEVFSMCEHHLVPFTGKMHIGYIPSNAVIGISKLPRIAELFARRLQIQERLTREVANAVMEVLKPQGVAVVMESSHLCMVMRGVEKSTSSTITSCVLGCFERKEKTRNEFLSLIGVNRR
;
A
#
# COMPACT_ATOMS: atom_id res chain seq x y z
N MET A 1 -23.77 51.13 -37.25
CA MET A 1 -24.30 51.51 -38.57
C MET A 1 -23.84 50.43 -39.56
N VAL A 2 -24.78 49.56 -39.96
CA VAL A 2 -24.87 48.79 -41.23
C VAL A 2 -23.66 47.88 -41.57
N GLN A 3 -23.60 46.59 -41.17
CA GLN A 3 -24.19 45.38 -41.79
C GLN A 3 -24.03 45.31 -43.32
N PHE A 4 -23.40 44.27 -43.90
CA PHE A 4 -24.01 43.08 -44.54
C PHE A 4 -22.89 42.52 -45.47
N GLU A 5 -22.70 41.25 -45.85
CA GLU A 5 -23.40 39.97 -45.72
C GLU A 5 -22.41 38.89 -46.21
N THR A 6 -22.44 37.69 -45.62
CA THR A 6 -21.99 36.46 -46.28
C THR A 6 -23.14 35.87 -47.10
N PRO A 7 -22.86 34.95 -48.03
CA PRO A 7 -23.69 33.75 -48.03
C PRO A 7 -22.88 32.45 -48.10
N ALA A 8 -23.56 31.40 -47.65
CA ALA A 8 -23.05 30.07 -47.37
C ALA A 8 -23.36 29.05 -48.48
N ARG A 9 -22.63 27.93 -48.43
CA ARG A 9 -22.97 26.54 -48.80
C ARG A 9 -23.54 26.26 -50.21
N SER A 10 -22.94 25.28 -50.89
CA SER A 10 -23.47 23.89 -50.95
C SER A 10 -22.71 23.02 -51.98
N GLU A 11 -22.59 21.74 -51.60
CA GLU A 11 -22.64 20.55 -52.47
C GLU A 11 -21.51 20.23 -53.47
N SER A 12 -20.85 19.10 -53.19
CA SER A 12 -20.22 18.20 -54.16
C SER A 12 -21.29 17.56 -55.07
N PRO A 13 -20.92 17.11 -56.28
CA PRO A 13 -20.74 15.65 -56.43
C PRO A 13 -19.71 15.24 -57.51
N SER A 14 -19.32 13.95 -57.44
CA SER A 14 -18.97 13.02 -58.54
C SER A 14 -17.91 13.46 -59.57
N GLY A 15 -16.91 12.66 -59.93
CA GLY A 15 -16.69 11.24 -59.71
C GLY A 15 -15.64 10.71 -60.69
N SER A 16 -15.48 9.39 -60.66
CA SER A 16 -14.73 8.52 -61.58
C SER A 16 -13.20 8.70 -61.53
N SER A 17 -12.37 7.66 -61.53
CA SER A 17 -12.52 6.27 -61.97
C SER A 17 -11.48 5.42 -61.24
N ALA A 18 -11.87 4.26 -60.68
CA ALA A 18 -11.61 2.91 -61.21
C ALA A 18 -10.10 2.58 -61.25
N SER A 19 -9.62 1.49 -60.68
CA SER A 19 -10.06 0.10 -60.82
C SER A 19 -9.39 -0.74 -59.72
N ASP A 20 -10.16 -1.54 -58.99
CA ASP A 20 -10.23 -3.03 -59.09
C ASP A 20 -9.01 -3.72 -58.42
N GLU A 21 -9.15 -4.73 -57.58
CA GLU A 21 -10.10 -5.84 -57.67
C GLU A 21 -10.29 -6.53 -56.30
N HIS A 22 -11.56 -6.78 -55.96
CA HIS A 22 -12.01 -7.66 -54.90
C HIS A 22 -11.89 -9.13 -55.34
N ASN A 23 -11.65 -10.04 -54.39
CA ASN A 23 -12.37 -11.31 -54.44
C ASN A 23 -12.87 -11.71 -53.04
N ASN A 24 -14.17 -11.93 -52.97
CA ASN A 24 -14.96 -12.38 -51.84
C ASN A 24 -15.89 -13.45 -52.40
N GLN A 25 -16.04 -14.60 -51.74
CA GLN A 25 -17.35 -15.19 -51.44
C GLN A 25 -17.27 -16.52 -50.65
N SER A 26 -17.71 -16.42 -49.41
CA SER A 26 -18.73 -17.23 -48.70
C SER A 26 -19.11 -18.67 -49.12
N THR A 27 -19.11 -19.51 -48.08
CA THR A 27 -20.14 -20.52 -47.67
C THR A 27 -20.41 -21.78 -48.49
N LYS A 28 -20.25 -22.94 -47.81
CA LYS A 28 -21.28 -24.01 -47.71
C LYS A 28 -20.98 -25.00 -46.58
N GLN A 29 -22.00 -25.29 -45.78
CA GLN A 29 -22.08 -26.36 -44.77
C GLN A 29 -22.14 -27.75 -45.41
N SER A 30 -21.64 -28.80 -44.74
CA SER A 30 -22.34 -30.09 -44.56
C SER A 30 -21.50 -31.12 -43.79
N SER A 31 -22.08 -31.52 -42.65
CA SER A 31 -22.09 -32.84 -41.98
C SER A 31 -21.26 -34.02 -42.51
N LYS A 32 -20.53 -34.68 -41.60
CA LYS A 32 -20.41 -36.16 -41.56
C LYS A 32 -20.37 -36.68 -40.12
N ARG A 33 -21.46 -37.37 -39.75
CA ARG A 33 -21.61 -38.25 -38.58
C ARG A 33 -20.75 -39.51 -38.76
N HIS A 34 -20.14 -39.99 -37.68
CA HIS A 34 -19.84 -41.42 -37.53
C HIS A 34 -20.45 -41.95 -36.22
N LYS A 35 -21.50 -42.75 -36.39
CA LYS A 35 -22.06 -43.68 -35.41
C LYS A 35 -21.30 -45.00 -35.54
N LYS A 36 -20.87 -45.59 -34.42
CA LYS A 36 -20.88 -47.06 -34.26
C LYS A 36 -21.41 -47.41 -32.88
N ARG A 37 -22.41 -48.29 -32.86
CA ARG A 37 -23.27 -48.68 -31.74
C ARG A 37 -22.81 -50.05 -31.22
N SER A 38 -22.94 -50.19 -29.89
CA SER A 38 -23.28 -51.37 -29.06
C SER A 38 -22.55 -52.71 -29.23
N LYS A 39 -22.15 -53.27 -28.09
CA LYS A 39 -22.68 -54.56 -27.60
C LYS A 39 -22.82 -54.52 -26.07
N ARG A 40 -24.05 -54.69 -25.59
CA ARG A 40 -24.39 -55.15 -24.23
C ARG A 40 -24.29 -56.66 -24.24
N ASN A 41 -23.83 -57.26 -23.14
CA ASN A 41 -24.34 -58.54 -22.68
C ASN A 41 -24.68 -58.37 -21.20
N SER A 42 -25.96 -58.61 -20.92
CA SER A 42 -26.55 -58.92 -19.62
C SER A 42 -26.30 -60.39 -19.32
N ASP A 43 -26.03 -60.73 -18.07
CA ASP A 43 -26.63 -61.87 -17.40
C ASP A 43 -26.76 -61.53 -15.92
N ALA A 44 -27.93 -61.85 -15.37
CA ALA A 44 -28.37 -61.59 -14.01
C ALA A 44 -28.72 -62.93 -13.37
N GLU A 45 -28.33 -63.12 -12.11
CA GLU A 45 -28.85 -64.06 -11.11
C GLU A 45 -27.96 -63.85 -9.86
N GLU A 46 -28.38 -63.93 -8.60
CA GLU A 46 -29.65 -63.86 -7.91
C GLU A 46 -29.28 -63.54 -6.44
N SER A 47 -30.22 -62.99 -5.70
CA SER A 47 -30.16 -62.53 -4.32
C SER A 47 -29.46 -63.43 -3.28
N LYS A 48 -28.73 -62.83 -2.35
CA LYS A 48 -28.72 -63.21 -0.91
C LYS A 48 -28.50 -61.98 -0.02
N SER A 49 -29.30 -61.92 1.03
CA SER A 49 -29.53 -60.86 2.02
C SER A 49 -28.34 -60.56 2.96
N LEU A 50 -28.13 -59.24 3.20
CA LEU A 50 -27.59 -58.47 4.36
C LEU A 50 -26.86 -59.22 5.52
N PRO A 51 -25.79 -58.62 6.10
CA PRO A 51 -26.02 -57.58 7.12
C PRO A 51 -25.13 -56.32 7.04
N ILE A 52 -25.64 -55.31 7.74
CA ILE A 52 -25.14 -53.96 7.98
C ILE A 52 -23.83 -53.97 8.78
N ASN A 53 -22.79 -53.27 8.28
CA ASN A 53 -21.79 -52.43 8.98
C ASN A 53 -20.41 -52.47 8.30
N GLY A 54 -19.88 -51.29 7.91
CA GLY A 54 -18.48 -51.12 7.48
C GLY A 54 -18.23 -49.68 7.03
N GLY A 55 -17.52 -48.90 7.86
CA GLY A 55 -17.42 -47.44 7.79
C GLY A 55 -16.69 -46.84 6.58
N PRO A 56 -16.69 -45.51 6.42
CA PRO A 56 -16.11 -44.86 5.25
C PRO A 56 -14.59 -44.81 5.36
N ALA A 57 -13.94 -45.10 4.23
CA ALA A 57 -12.50 -45.01 4.02
C ALA A 57 -11.96 -43.62 4.40
N LYS A 58 -10.92 -43.59 5.24
CA LYS A 58 -10.16 -42.39 5.59
C LYS A 58 -9.41 -41.89 4.35
N ALA A 59 -9.88 -40.79 3.77
CA ALA A 59 -9.01 -39.91 2.99
C ALA A 59 -8.05 -39.23 3.98
N GLU A 60 -6.75 -39.48 3.84
CA GLU A 60 -5.71 -38.86 4.66
C GLU A 60 -5.68 -37.33 4.41
N ARG A 61 -6.34 -36.57 5.29
CA ARG A 61 -6.12 -35.13 5.40
C ARG A 61 -4.69 -34.91 5.90
N ARG A 62 -3.87 -34.22 5.10
CA ARG A 62 -2.54 -33.76 5.53
C ARG A 62 -2.73 -32.91 6.79
N SER A 63 -2.00 -33.26 7.86
CA SER A 63 -2.07 -32.56 9.14
C SER A 63 -1.66 -31.10 8.97
N SER A 64 -2.46 -30.18 9.50
CA SER A 64 -2.13 -28.77 9.57
C SER A 64 -0.91 -28.59 10.47
N VAL A 65 0.22 -28.22 9.87
CA VAL A 65 1.43 -27.86 10.61
C VAL A 65 1.30 -26.40 11.03
N SER A 66 0.81 -26.16 12.25
CA SER A 66 1.38 -25.22 13.23
C SER A 66 0.37 -24.93 14.35
N LYS A 67 0.84 -25.01 15.60
CA LYS A 67 0.11 -24.40 16.73
C LYS A 67 0.14 -22.87 16.51
N PRO A 68 -0.94 -22.14 16.81
CA PRO A 68 -0.93 -20.69 16.73
C PRO A 68 0.23 -20.14 17.58
N ALA A 69 0.98 -19.19 17.03
CA ALA A 69 2.05 -18.52 17.76
C ALA A 69 1.44 -17.84 18.99
N ARG A 70 1.80 -18.31 20.20
CA ARG A 70 1.46 -17.60 21.45
C ARG A 70 2.16 -16.26 21.45
N ASP A 71 1.42 -15.19 21.73
CA ASP A 71 2.00 -13.88 21.95
C ASP A 71 2.85 -13.91 23.23
N PHE A 72 4.06 -13.35 23.20
CA PHE A 72 4.90 -13.25 24.39
C PHE A 72 4.26 -12.40 25.50
N ARG A 73 3.28 -11.56 25.16
CA ARG A 73 2.46 -10.76 26.09
C ARG A 73 1.39 -11.58 26.83
N ASP A 74 1.08 -12.79 26.38
CA ASP A 74 0.12 -13.69 27.06
C ASP A 74 0.76 -14.45 28.24
N LYS A 75 2.02 -14.13 28.60
CA LYS A 75 2.65 -14.68 29.81
C LYS A 75 2.01 -14.02 31.03
N PRO A 76 1.44 -14.79 31.98
CA PRO A 76 0.87 -14.20 33.19
C PRO A 76 1.97 -13.48 33.98
N GLU A 77 1.75 -12.20 34.28
CA GLU A 77 2.62 -11.44 35.17
C GLU A 77 2.67 -12.09 36.56
N PRO A 78 3.82 -12.12 37.25
CA PRO A 78 3.89 -12.63 38.60
C PRO A 78 3.06 -11.74 39.54
N ALA A 79 2.20 -12.39 40.34
CA ALA A 79 1.29 -11.71 41.25
C ALA A 79 2.02 -10.73 42.20
N PRO A 80 1.48 -9.52 42.43
CA PRO A 80 2.13 -8.51 43.26
C PRO A 80 2.18 -8.95 44.73
N LYS A 81 3.37 -8.87 45.34
CA LYS A 81 3.59 -9.16 46.76
C LYS A 81 2.80 -8.16 47.62
N LYS A 82 1.88 -8.65 48.46
CA LYS A 82 1.05 -7.86 49.40
C LYS A 82 1.94 -7.03 50.36
N LYS A 83 1.97 -5.70 50.19
CA LYS A 83 2.48 -4.76 51.20
C LYS A 83 1.35 -4.37 52.17
N LYS A 84 1.64 -4.35 53.47
CA LYS A 84 0.71 -4.03 54.57
C LYS A 84 0.13 -2.61 54.43
N ARG A 85 -1.19 -2.47 54.59
CA ARG A 85 -1.96 -1.21 54.55
C ARG A 85 -1.49 -0.26 55.66
N LYS A 86 -1.08 0.96 55.31
CA LYS A 86 -1.12 2.13 56.19
C LYS A 86 -2.29 3.02 55.75
N THR A 87 -2.91 3.64 56.75
CA THR A 87 -4.17 4.38 56.76
C THR A 87 -4.24 5.53 55.74
N ALA A 88 -5.45 5.76 55.22
CA ALA A 88 -5.75 6.74 54.19
C ALA A 88 -5.63 8.18 54.71
N VAL A 89 -4.87 9.00 53.98
CA VAL A 89 -4.90 10.47 54.03
C VAL A 89 -5.30 10.93 52.63
N THR A 90 -6.37 11.71 52.56
CA THR A 90 -6.91 12.32 51.34
C THR A 90 -5.86 13.27 50.73
N PRO A 91 -5.45 13.12 49.46
CA PRO A 91 -4.57 14.10 48.83
C PRO A 91 -5.42 15.25 48.27
N THR A 92 -5.32 16.41 48.92
CA THR A 92 -5.69 17.70 48.34
C THR A 92 -4.74 18.03 47.18
N LEU A 93 -5.29 18.42 46.03
CA LEU A 93 -4.53 18.88 44.87
C LEU A 93 -3.77 20.18 45.22
N PRO A 94 -2.46 20.28 44.93
CA PRO A 94 -1.73 21.53 45.10
C PRO A 94 -2.12 22.53 43.99
N PRO A 95 -1.99 23.85 44.25
CA PRO A 95 -2.34 24.88 43.28
C PRO A 95 -1.37 24.88 42.10
N VAL A 96 -1.92 25.14 40.91
CA VAL A 96 -1.21 25.26 39.65
C VAL A 96 -0.62 26.66 39.52
N ASP A 97 0.64 26.83 39.92
CA ASP A 97 1.44 27.99 39.53
C ASP A 97 2.71 27.53 38.80
N ALA A 98 2.80 28.04 37.56
CA ALA A 98 3.97 28.44 36.79
C ALA A 98 5.18 27.49 36.60
N GLU A 99 5.52 27.32 35.31
CA GLU A 99 6.83 26.88 34.78
C GLU A 99 7.19 25.40 34.90
N ALA A 100 6.46 24.56 34.17
CA ALA A 100 7.02 23.31 33.65
C ALA A 100 7.49 23.56 32.22
N GLU A 101 8.78 23.85 32.04
CA GLU A 101 9.45 23.79 30.75
C GLU A 101 9.11 22.46 30.08
N SER A 102 8.42 22.54 28.94
CA SER A 102 8.11 21.36 28.14
C SER A 102 9.41 20.81 27.58
N SER A 103 9.97 19.82 28.29
CA SER A 103 10.97 18.89 27.77
C SER A 103 10.34 18.08 26.63
N THR A 104 10.11 18.73 25.50
CA THR A 104 9.81 18.08 24.24
C THR A 104 11.09 17.37 23.83
N ARG A 105 11.14 16.05 24.04
CA ARG A 105 12.22 15.20 23.55
C ARG A 105 12.46 15.56 22.09
N SER A 106 13.63 16.11 21.77
CA SER A 106 14.01 16.48 20.41
C SER A 106 13.66 15.31 19.48
N PRO A 107 12.91 15.54 18.38
CA PRO A 107 12.46 14.44 17.54
C PRO A 107 13.69 13.70 17.04
N SER A 108 13.84 12.44 17.44
CA SER A 108 14.93 11.59 16.95
C SER A 108 14.96 11.64 15.42
N PRO A 109 16.17 11.70 14.81
CA PRO A 109 16.32 11.86 13.38
C PRO A 109 15.48 10.81 12.64
N VAL A 110 14.92 11.20 11.50
CA VAL A 110 14.07 10.29 10.73
C VAL A 110 14.94 9.26 10.03
N ILE A 111 16.16 9.63 9.64
CA ILE A 111 17.17 8.75 9.09
C ILE A 111 18.14 8.35 10.21
N ASP A 112 18.29 7.05 10.47
CA ASP A 112 19.22 6.52 11.45
C ASP A 112 20.67 6.62 10.90
N PHE A 113 21.67 6.38 11.76
CA PHE A 113 23.08 6.48 11.39
C PHE A 113 23.45 5.57 10.21
N ASP A 114 22.86 4.38 10.14
CA ASP A 114 23.02 3.41 9.06
C ASP A 114 22.30 3.82 7.76
N GLY A 115 21.50 4.89 7.77
CA GLY A 115 20.72 5.39 6.64
C GLY A 115 19.33 4.72 6.49
N LEU A 116 19.01 3.75 7.34
CA LEU A 116 17.65 3.22 7.45
C LEU A 116 16.77 4.26 8.14
N SER A 117 15.57 4.50 7.61
CA SER A 117 14.66 5.46 8.23
C SER A 117 13.69 4.75 9.16
N ARG A 118 13.93 4.77 10.47
CA ARG A 118 13.09 4.14 11.51
C ARG A 118 12.69 2.70 11.16
N PRO A 119 13.66 1.77 11.12
CA PRO A 119 13.38 0.38 10.79
C PRO A 119 12.39 -0.26 11.79
N SER A 120 11.56 -1.19 11.29
CA SER A 120 10.81 -2.11 12.16
C SER A 120 11.78 -3.04 12.90
N LEU A 121 11.34 -3.65 14.01
CA LEU A 121 12.17 -4.51 14.87
C LEU A 121 12.95 -5.58 14.10
N GLY A 122 12.30 -6.27 13.15
CA GLY A 122 12.92 -7.34 12.35
C GLY A 122 13.58 -6.89 11.04
N THR A 123 13.74 -5.58 10.80
CA THR A 123 14.26 -5.08 9.52
C THR A 123 15.71 -5.48 9.29
N ARG A 124 16.55 -5.34 10.31
CA ARG A 124 17.98 -5.66 10.23
C ARG A 124 18.20 -7.15 10.01
N GLU A 125 17.52 -7.97 10.80
CA GLU A 125 17.50 -9.43 10.60
C GLU A 125 17.09 -9.79 9.17
N ARG A 126 16.03 -9.16 8.64
CA ARG A 126 15.56 -9.39 7.26
C ARG A 126 16.55 -8.99 6.18
N LEU A 127 17.34 -7.95 6.39
CA LEU A 127 18.38 -7.53 5.45
C LEU A 127 19.51 -8.54 5.37
N GLU A 128 19.85 -9.15 6.51
CA GLU A 128 20.95 -10.11 6.67
C GLU A 128 20.52 -11.57 6.42
N GLU A 129 19.24 -11.82 6.11
CA GLU A 129 18.70 -13.17 5.86
C GLU A 129 19.42 -13.88 4.70
N SER A 130 19.81 -15.13 4.96
CA SER A 130 20.27 -16.08 3.93
C SER A 130 19.13 -16.44 2.95
N PRO A 131 19.45 -16.97 1.76
CA PRO A 131 18.44 -17.45 0.82
C PRO A 131 17.49 -18.48 1.44
N GLU A 132 18.00 -19.37 2.29
CA GLU A 132 17.23 -20.40 2.99
C GLU A 132 16.26 -19.77 4.00
N GLN A 133 16.72 -18.77 4.76
CA GLN A 133 15.87 -18.04 5.72
C GLN A 133 14.76 -17.26 5.00
N LYS A 134 15.06 -16.65 3.85
CA LYS A 134 14.04 -15.98 3.00
C LYS A 134 12.98 -16.96 2.53
N GLN A 135 13.40 -18.16 2.11
CA GLN A 135 12.47 -19.21 1.68
C GLN A 135 11.62 -19.72 2.85
N GLU A 136 12.21 -19.96 4.02
CA GLU A 136 11.48 -20.38 5.22
C GLU A 136 10.42 -19.34 5.62
N ARG A 137 10.78 -18.06 5.63
CA ARG A 137 9.83 -16.97 5.89
C ARG A 137 8.70 -16.95 4.88
N LEU A 138 8.99 -17.16 3.59
CA LEU A 138 7.97 -17.23 2.54
C LEU A 138 7.01 -18.40 2.76
N GLU A 139 7.52 -19.59 3.10
CA GLU A 139 6.69 -20.76 3.41
C GLU A 139 5.81 -20.53 4.65
N ARG A 140 6.34 -19.87 5.69
CA ARG A 140 5.56 -19.48 6.86
C ARG A 140 4.42 -18.52 6.50
N MET A 141 4.69 -17.52 5.67
CA MET A 141 3.65 -16.59 5.19
C MET A 141 2.58 -17.30 4.35
N LYS A 142 2.98 -18.22 3.47
CA LYS A 142 2.05 -19.06 2.69
C LYS A 142 1.13 -19.86 3.62
N GLY A 143 1.70 -20.50 4.65
CA GLY A 143 0.93 -21.21 5.67
C GLY A 143 -0.13 -20.32 6.33
N ALA A 144 0.26 -19.11 6.76
CA ALA A 144 -0.67 -18.16 7.38
C ALA A 144 -1.79 -17.72 6.43
N VAL A 145 -1.49 -17.45 5.15
CA VAL A 145 -2.52 -17.08 4.17
C VAL A 145 -3.45 -18.25 3.88
N ARG A 146 -2.94 -19.48 3.80
CA ARG A 146 -3.78 -20.67 3.65
C ARG A 146 -4.75 -20.79 4.83
N THR A 147 -4.27 -20.64 6.06
CA THR A 147 -5.13 -20.63 7.25
C THR A 147 -6.17 -19.52 7.17
N LEU A 148 -5.82 -18.33 6.69
CA LEU A 148 -6.79 -17.25 6.48
C LEU A 148 -7.90 -17.65 5.50
N LEU A 149 -7.55 -18.28 4.37
CA LEU A 149 -8.52 -18.77 3.37
C LEU A 149 -9.47 -19.81 4.00
N GLU A 150 -8.94 -20.76 4.76
CA GLU A 150 -9.76 -21.76 5.48
C GLU A 150 -10.69 -21.08 6.49
N CYS A 151 -10.19 -20.09 7.24
CA CYS A 151 -10.98 -19.37 8.25
C CYS A 151 -12.10 -18.50 7.65
N VAL A 152 -11.96 -17.99 6.42
CA VAL A 152 -13.06 -17.28 5.74
C VAL A 152 -14.05 -18.23 5.05
N GLY A 153 -13.83 -19.55 5.14
CA GLY A 153 -14.73 -20.56 4.59
C GLY A 153 -14.48 -20.92 3.13
N GLU A 154 -13.34 -20.51 2.56
CA GLU A 154 -12.95 -20.88 1.20
C GLU A 154 -12.25 -22.25 1.16
N ASP A 155 -12.27 -22.89 -0.02
CA ASP A 155 -11.46 -24.08 -0.32
C ASP A 155 -10.09 -23.64 -0.89
N PRO A 156 -8.97 -23.77 -0.14
CA PRO A 156 -7.66 -23.37 -0.62
C PRO A 156 -7.15 -24.22 -1.79
N ASP A 157 -7.73 -25.40 -2.02
CA ASP A 157 -7.29 -26.34 -3.05
C ASP A 157 -8.05 -26.17 -4.37
N ARG A 158 -9.01 -25.23 -4.45
CA ARG A 158 -9.66 -24.87 -5.72
C ARG A 158 -8.68 -24.16 -6.67
N GLU A 159 -8.84 -24.38 -7.97
CA GLU A 159 -7.93 -23.93 -9.04
C GLU A 159 -7.45 -22.49 -8.87
N GLY A 160 -8.36 -21.54 -8.61
CA GLY A 160 -8.04 -20.12 -8.46
C GLY A 160 -7.20 -19.76 -7.22
N LEU A 161 -7.25 -20.58 -6.16
CA LEU A 161 -6.60 -20.30 -4.87
C LEU A 161 -5.31 -21.08 -4.62
N LEU A 162 -5.02 -22.12 -5.41
CA LEU A 162 -3.82 -22.96 -5.25
C LEU A 162 -2.53 -22.14 -5.06
N ALA A 163 -2.34 -21.11 -5.89
CA ALA A 163 -1.18 -20.22 -5.83
C ALA A 163 -1.43 -18.90 -5.07
N THR A 164 -2.64 -18.66 -4.54
CA THR A 164 -2.97 -17.43 -3.80
C THR A 164 -2.08 -17.22 -2.58
N PRO A 165 -1.80 -18.24 -1.74
CA PRO A 165 -0.90 -18.06 -0.59
C PRO A 165 0.46 -17.50 -0.96
N GLU A 166 1.05 -18.00 -2.05
CA GLU A 166 2.36 -17.53 -2.52
C GLU A 166 2.29 -16.12 -3.12
N ARG A 167 1.29 -15.87 -3.98
CA ARG A 167 1.07 -14.55 -4.59
C ARG A 167 0.85 -13.48 -3.52
N TYR A 168 0.01 -13.76 -2.53
CA TYR A 168 -0.28 -12.83 -1.45
C TYR A 168 0.95 -12.56 -0.59
N ALA A 169 1.71 -13.61 -0.22
CA ALA A 169 2.93 -13.45 0.56
C ALA A 169 3.94 -12.57 -0.17
N LYS A 170 4.20 -12.84 -1.47
CA LYS A 170 5.07 -12.01 -2.31
C LYS A 170 4.57 -10.57 -2.42
N ALA A 171 3.26 -10.37 -2.61
CA ALA A 171 2.67 -9.03 -2.67
C ALA A 171 2.86 -8.25 -1.37
N MET A 172 2.63 -8.88 -0.21
CA MET A 172 2.82 -8.25 1.10
C MET A 172 4.28 -7.83 1.32
N LEU A 173 5.24 -8.65 0.86
CA LEU A 173 6.66 -8.30 0.92
C LEU A 173 7.02 -7.13 0.02
N PHE A 174 6.40 -7.03 -1.15
CA PHE A 174 6.55 -5.88 -2.03
C PHE A 174 5.93 -4.61 -1.41
N PHE A 175 4.73 -4.70 -0.84
CA PHE A 175 4.06 -3.57 -0.18
C PHE A 175 4.81 -3.05 1.05
N THR A 176 5.69 -3.86 1.63
CA THR A 176 6.47 -3.53 2.84
C THR A 176 7.98 -3.45 2.58
N LYS A 177 8.41 -3.39 1.31
CA LYS A 177 9.84 -3.40 0.96
C LYS A 177 10.60 -2.16 1.47
N GLY A 178 9.91 -1.03 1.65
CA GLY A 178 10.47 0.25 2.04
C GLY A 178 11.05 0.29 3.46
N TYR A 179 10.80 -0.73 4.29
CA TYR A 179 11.55 -0.91 5.54
C TYR A 179 13.03 -1.21 5.30
N GLN A 180 13.36 -1.92 4.22
CA GLN A 180 14.71 -2.39 3.90
C GLN A 180 15.48 -1.43 2.99
N GLU A 181 14.85 -0.33 2.56
CA GLU A 181 15.47 0.65 1.67
C GLU A 181 16.18 1.76 2.49
N ASN A 182 17.32 2.20 1.98
CA ASN A 182 18.14 3.24 2.58
C ASN A 182 17.93 4.57 1.84
N VAL A 183 17.66 5.65 2.57
CA VAL A 183 17.42 6.96 1.94
C VAL A 183 18.68 7.48 1.24
N ARG A 184 19.87 7.24 1.80
CA ARG A 184 21.14 7.71 1.21
C ARG A 184 21.40 7.03 -0.14
N ASP A 185 21.11 5.73 -0.24
CA ASP A 185 21.24 4.97 -1.48
C ASP A 185 20.22 5.41 -2.53
N ILE A 186 19.00 5.77 -2.10
CA ILE A 186 18.00 6.33 -3.01
C ILE A 186 18.49 7.65 -3.62
N VAL A 187 19.00 8.54 -2.78
CA VAL A 187 19.51 9.85 -3.21
C VAL A 187 20.73 9.68 -4.11
N ASN A 188 21.64 8.76 -3.76
CA ASN A 188 22.84 8.39 -4.53
C ASN A 188 23.68 9.61 -4.96
N GLY A 189 23.89 10.56 -4.05
CA GLY A 189 24.66 11.77 -4.32
C GLY A 189 24.08 12.70 -5.39
N ALA A 190 22.82 12.53 -5.81
CA ALA A 190 22.15 13.37 -6.82
C ALA A 190 21.71 14.73 -6.22
N ILE A 191 22.67 15.44 -5.65
CA ILE A 191 22.53 16.78 -5.09
C ILE A 191 23.49 17.69 -5.86
N PHE A 192 22.95 18.75 -6.45
CA PHE A 192 23.67 19.64 -7.37
C PHE A 192 23.69 21.06 -6.81
N GLN A 193 24.81 21.76 -6.97
CA GLN A 193 24.95 23.16 -6.55
C GLN A 193 24.62 24.05 -7.75
N GLU A 194 23.39 24.52 -7.84
CA GLU A 194 22.91 25.33 -8.98
C GLU A 194 22.68 26.80 -8.61
N GLY A 195 22.88 27.20 -7.34
CA GLY A 195 22.63 28.56 -6.88
C GLY A 195 21.15 28.96 -6.94
N HIS A 196 20.25 27.99 -7.18
CA HIS A 196 18.81 28.20 -7.21
C HIS A 196 18.27 28.39 -5.78
N ASN A 197 17.50 29.44 -5.57
CA ASN A 197 16.94 29.81 -4.26
C ASN A 197 15.43 30.07 -4.31
N GLU A 198 14.77 29.66 -5.40
CA GLU A 198 13.31 29.75 -5.55
C GLU A 198 12.63 28.42 -5.24
N MET A 199 11.30 28.44 -5.12
CA MET A 199 10.52 27.26 -4.76
C MET A 199 10.53 26.22 -5.87
N VAL A 200 10.93 24.99 -5.54
CA VAL A 200 10.82 23.82 -6.42
C VAL A 200 9.67 22.95 -5.94
N ILE A 201 8.77 22.57 -6.85
CA ILE A 201 7.61 21.72 -6.56
C ILE A 201 7.58 20.51 -7.48
N VAL A 202 7.46 19.32 -6.90
CA VAL A 202 7.06 18.08 -7.58
C VAL A 202 5.68 17.71 -7.07
N LYS A 203 4.67 17.86 -7.93
CA LYS A 203 3.27 17.61 -7.61
C LYS A 203 2.73 16.37 -8.32
N ASP A 204 1.58 15.88 -7.85
CA ASP A 204 0.87 14.74 -8.43
C ASP A 204 1.70 13.45 -8.39
N ILE A 205 2.50 13.26 -7.34
CA ILE A 205 3.23 12.00 -7.11
C ILE A 205 2.23 10.96 -6.65
N GLU A 206 1.98 9.94 -7.45
CA GLU A 206 1.11 8.83 -7.06
C GLU A 206 1.76 8.03 -5.92
N VAL A 207 0.98 7.77 -4.87
CA VAL A 207 1.42 7.05 -3.68
C VAL A 207 0.46 5.93 -3.36
N PHE A 208 1.02 4.73 -3.13
CA PHE A 208 0.30 3.53 -2.71
C PHE A 208 0.89 3.04 -1.39
N SER A 209 0.06 2.97 -0.34
CA SER A 209 0.49 2.57 0.99
C SER A 209 -0.52 1.64 1.65
N MET A 210 -0.13 0.99 2.74
CA MET A 210 -0.97 0.05 3.49
C MET A 210 -1.34 0.65 4.85
N CYS A 211 -2.64 0.70 5.17
CA CYS A 211 -3.09 1.14 6.48
C CYS A 211 -2.67 0.11 7.55
N GLU A 212 -1.89 0.54 8.55
CA GLU A 212 -1.38 -0.38 9.58
C GLU A 212 -2.47 -0.99 10.46
N HIS A 213 -3.62 -0.32 10.60
CA HIS A 213 -4.74 -0.81 11.42
C HIS A 213 -5.49 -1.99 10.80
N HIS A 214 -5.50 -2.08 9.46
CA HIS A 214 -6.38 -3.00 8.75
C HIS A 214 -5.68 -3.84 7.69
N LEU A 215 -4.42 -3.53 7.38
CA LEU A 215 -3.68 -4.12 6.26
C LEU A 215 -4.45 -3.99 4.94
N VAL A 216 -5.10 -2.84 4.76
CA VAL A 216 -5.89 -2.48 3.58
C VAL A 216 -5.26 -1.24 2.93
N PRO A 217 -5.17 -1.16 1.59
CA PRO A 217 -4.52 -0.04 0.93
C PRO A 217 -5.20 1.31 1.18
N PHE A 218 -4.38 2.36 1.20
CA PHE A 218 -4.82 3.72 0.91
C PHE A 218 -3.95 4.28 -0.22
N THR A 219 -4.58 5.01 -1.14
CA THR A 219 -3.94 5.45 -2.38
C THR A 219 -4.29 6.89 -2.65
N GLY A 220 -3.34 7.65 -3.19
CA GLY A 220 -3.56 9.06 -3.43
C GLY A 220 -2.38 9.74 -4.09
N LYS A 221 -2.33 11.04 -3.89
CA LYS A 221 -1.29 11.91 -4.45
C LYS A 221 -0.55 12.64 -3.35
N MET A 222 0.75 12.78 -3.55
CA MET A 222 1.62 13.58 -2.71
C MET A 222 2.23 14.72 -3.54
N HIS A 223 2.33 15.88 -2.91
CA HIS A 223 2.90 17.09 -3.45
C HIS A 223 4.04 17.51 -2.53
N ILE A 224 5.24 17.64 -3.08
CA ILE A 224 6.44 17.98 -2.32
C ILE A 224 7.00 19.29 -2.88
N GLY A 225 7.12 20.29 -2.02
CA GLY A 225 7.76 21.57 -2.29
C GLY A 225 8.94 21.80 -1.36
N TYR A 226 9.99 22.44 -1.84
CA TYR A 226 11.09 22.91 -1.00
C TYR A 226 11.70 24.20 -1.55
N ILE A 227 12.34 24.98 -0.69
CA ILE A 227 13.14 26.16 -1.09
C ILE A 227 14.62 25.83 -0.83
N PRO A 228 15.44 25.66 -1.87
CA PRO A 228 16.83 25.25 -1.72
C PRO A 228 17.68 26.28 -0.96
N SER A 229 18.79 25.80 -0.40
CA SER A 229 19.87 26.62 0.15
C SER A 229 21.13 26.37 -0.70
N ASN A 230 21.10 26.85 -1.95
CA ASN A 230 22.10 26.61 -3.02
C ASN A 230 22.16 25.20 -3.63
N ALA A 231 21.75 24.17 -2.88
CA ALA A 231 21.73 22.78 -3.33
C ALA A 231 20.32 22.32 -3.77
N VAL A 232 20.22 21.71 -4.95
CA VAL A 232 18.99 21.09 -5.47
C VAL A 232 19.13 19.57 -5.54
N ILE A 233 18.03 18.84 -5.39
CA ILE A 233 18.00 17.39 -5.51
C ILE A 233 17.51 16.99 -6.90
N GLY A 234 18.05 15.91 -7.47
CA GLY A 234 17.51 15.34 -8.71
C GLY A 234 16.00 15.06 -8.57
N ILE A 235 15.19 15.61 -9.49
CA ILE A 235 13.71 15.61 -9.41
C ILE A 235 13.15 14.21 -9.14
N SER A 236 13.72 13.18 -9.79
CA SER A 236 13.29 11.78 -9.64
C SER A 236 13.50 11.19 -8.25
N LYS A 237 14.25 11.86 -7.35
CA LYS A 237 14.52 11.38 -6.00
C LYS A 237 13.38 11.66 -5.03
N LEU A 238 12.63 12.74 -5.23
CA LEU A 238 11.49 13.07 -4.36
C LEU A 238 10.38 12.00 -4.41
N PRO A 239 9.94 11.52 -5.60
CA PRO A 239 9.03 10.37 -5.68
C PRO A 239 9.60 9.09 -5.05
N ARG A 240 10.90 8.84 -5.20
CA ARG A 240 11.54 7.64 -4.60
C ARG A 240 11.57 7.71 -3.08
N ILE A 241 11.81 8.89 -2.50
CA ILE A 241 11.71 9.09 -1.05
C ILE A 241 10.27 8.84 -0.59
N ALA A 242 9.27 9.37 -1.30
CA ALA A 242 7.86 9.11 -0.99
C ALA A 242 7.54 7.61 -1.03
N GLU A 243 7.98 6.90 -2.06
CA GLU A 243 7.80 5.45 -2.23
C GLU A 243 8.45 4.64 -1.11
N LEU A 244 9.67 4.99 -0.67
CA LEU A 244 10.35 4.32 0.46
C LEU A 244 9.49 4.32 1.72
N PHE A 245 8.86 5.44 2.05
CA PHE A 245 8.02 5.53 3.24
C PHE A 245 6.62 4.95 3.01
N ALA A 246 6.09 5.04 1.79
CA ALA A 246 4.78 4.50 1.45
C ALA A 246 4.76 2.97 1.37
N ARG A 247 5.88 2.33 1.04
CA ARG A 247 6.03 0.86 1.03
C ARG A 247 6.27 0.28 2.42
N ARG A 248 5.39 0.65 3.35
CA ARG A 248 5.38 0.28 4.76
C ARG A 248 3.94 0.14 5.24
N LEU A 249 3.77 -0.38 6.45
CA LEU A 249 2.51 -0.21 7.18
C LEU A 249 2.51 1.20 7.78
N GLN A 250 1.46 1.96 7.48
CA GLN A 250 1.46 3.41 7.71
C GLN A 250 0.14 3.94 8.25
N ILE A 251 0.26 5.15 8.80
CA ILE A 251 -0.80 6.14 9.02
C ILE A 251 -0.45 7.35 8.14
N GLN A 252 -1.43 7.98 7.49
CA GLN A 252 -1.19 9.03 6.49
C GLN A 252 -0.42 10.24 7.06
N GLU A 253 -0.75 10.64 8.27
CA GLU A 253 -0.11 11.71 9.04
C GLU A 253 1.38 11.41 9.27
N ARG A 254 1.70 10.15 9.59
CA ARG A 254 3.09 9.70 9.80
C ARG A 254 3.85 9.73 8.48
N LEU A 255 3.29 9.14 7.43
CA LEU A 255 3.88 9.11 6.09
C LEU A 255 4.21 10.53 5.60
N THR A 256 3.26 11.46 5.70
CA THR A 256 3.44 12.86 5.28
C THR A 256 4.61 13.53 6.01
N ARG A 257 4.68 13.33 7.33
CA ARG A 257 5.73 13.89 8.18
C ARG A 257 7.09 13.24 7.94
N GLU A 258 7.14 11.93 7.71
CA GLU A 258 8.39 11.20 7.45
C GLU A 258 9.03 11.66 6.15
N VAL A 259 8.25 11.84 5.08
CA VAL A 259 8.75 12.37 3.81
C VAL A 259 9.28 13.80 3.97
N ALA A 260 8.53 14.69 4.63
CA ALA A 260 8.97 16.08 4.83
C ALA A 260 10.30 16.15 5.59
N ASN A 261 10.43 15.39 6.68
CA ASN A 261 11.65 15.35 7.48
C ASN A 261 12.82 14.71 6.73
N ALA A 262 12.59 13.65 5.96
CA ALA A 262 13.66 13.02 5.17
C ALA A 262 14.22 13.98 4.11
N VAL A 263 13.36 14.73 3.43
CA VAL A 263 13.80 15.77 2.48
C VAL A 263 14.56 16.88 3.20
N MET A 264 14.08 17.32 4.37
CA MET A 264 14.76 18.32 5.19
C MET A 264 16.15 17.85 5.63
N GLU A 265 16.28 16.59 6.04
CA GLU A 265 17.53 16.01 6.54
C GLU A 265 18.56 15.78 5.42
N VAL A 266 18.11 15.27 4.27
CA VAL A 266 18.97 15.01 3.10
C VAL A 266 19.49 16.30 2.47
N LEU A 267 18.59 17.26 2.21
CA LEU A 267 18.91 18.42 1.38
C LEU A 267 19.31 19.66 2.21
N LYS A 268 18.90 19.70 3.49
CA LYS A 268 19.03 20.89 4.36
C LYS A 268 18.56 22.18 3.68
N PRO A 269 17.35 22.20 3.08
CA PRO A 269 16.83 23.38 2.41
C PRO A 269 16.41 24.45 3.43
N GLN A 270 16.06 25.65 2.95
CA GLN A 270 15.49 26.70 3.79
C GLN A 270 14.15 26.28 4.42
N GLY A 271 13.40 25.40 3.73
CA GLY A 271 12.20 24.75 4.22
C GLY A 271 11.64 23.74 3.24
N VAL A 272 10.72 22.92 3.73
CA VAL A 272 10.01 21.86 2.99
C VAL A 272 8.52 21.94 3.29
N ALA A 273 7.68 21.67 2.30
CA ALA A 273 6.25 21.46 2.46
C ALA A 273 5.84 20.16 1.76
N VAL A 274 5.11 19.31 2.45
CA VAL A 274 4.51 18.10 1.88
C VAL A 274 3.02 18.12 2.16
N VAL A 275 2.22 17.90 1.12
CA VAL A 275 0.78 17.69 1.21
C VAL A 275 0.46 16.35 0.58
N MET A 276 -0.37 15.57 1.24
CA MET A 276 -0.89 14.31 0.72
C MET A 276 -2.41 14.32 0.78
N GLU A 277 -3.04 13.99 -0.33
CA GLU A 277 -4.46 13.68 -0.42
C GLU A 277 -4.62 12.21 -0.76
N SER A 278 -5.43 11.46 -0.01
CA SER A 278 -5.64 10.04 -0.32
C SER A 278 -7.03 9.53 0.03
N SER A 279 -7.42 8.45 -0.64
CA SER A 279 -8.60 7.66 -0.35
C SER A 279 -8.20 6.38 0.39
N HIS A 280 -8.90 6.07 1.47
CA HIS A 280 -8.62 4.92 2.33
C HIS A 280 -9.62 3.81 2.06
N LEU A 281 -9.17 2.67 1.52
CA LEU A 281 -10.10 1.58 1.22
C LEU A 281 -10.76 1.03 2.49
N CYS A 282 -10.12 1.16 3.66
CA CYS A 282 -10.76 0.80 4.93
C CYS A 282 -11.99 1.66 5.29
N MET A 283 -12.18 2.82 4.65
CA MET A 283 -13.39 3.65 4.74
C MET A 283 -14.32 3.49 3.54
N VAL A 284 -13.81 3.06 2.38
CA VAL A 284 -14.57 2.97 1.13
C VAL A 284 -15.29 1.64 0.99
N MET A 285 -14.60 0.52 1.18
CA MET A 285 -15.14 -0.83 0.90
C MET A 285 -15.61 -1.58 2.15
N ARG A 286 -15.53 -0.95 3.33
CA ARG A 286 -16.00 -1.49 4.61
C ARG A 286 -16.25 -0.37 5.61
N GLY A 287 -16.84 -0.72 6.75
CA GLY A 287 -17.02 0.21 7.86
C GLY A 287 -18.05 1.29 7.54
N VAL A 288 -17.62 2.54 7.36
CA VAL A 288 -18.50 3.68 7.09
C VAL A 288 -18.91 3.85 5.61
N GLU A 289 -18.23 3.14 4.71
CA GLU A 289 -18.54 3.01 3.28
C GLU A 289 -18.75 4.36 2.55
N LYS A 290 -17.81 5.30 2.73
CA LYS A 290 -17.82 6.62 2.09
C LYS A 290 -16.88 6.65 0.90
N SER A 291 -17.42 6.37 -0.29
CA SER A 291 -16.68 6.29 -1.55
C SER A 291 -16.08 7.60 -2.03
N THR A 292 -16.65 8.74 -1.65
CA THR A 292 -16.22 10.08 -2.09
C THR A 292 -15.30 10.78 -1.10
N SER A 293 -15.09 10.21 0.09
CA SER A 293 -14.27 10.85 1.12
C SER A 293 -12.80 10.78 0.75
N SER A 294 -12.12 11.93 0.76
CA SER A 294 -10.66 12.02 0.74
C SER A 294 -10.13 12.60 2.05
N THR A 295 -8.90 12.25 2.40
CA THR A 295 -8.21 12.77 3.58
C THR A 295 -6.98 13.55 3.12
N ILE A 296 -6.88 14.80 3.57
CA ILE A 296 -5.75 15.67 3.27
C ILE A 296 -4.91 15.83 4.55
N THR A 297 -3.61 15.59 4.44
CA THR A 297 -2.63 15.81 5.50
C THR A 297 -1.50 16.67 4.96
N SER A 298 -0.91 17.51 5.81
CA SER A 298 0.21 18.35 5.43
C SER A 298 1.28 18.41 6.52
N CYS A 299 2.55 18.51 6.13
CA CYS A 299 3.66 18.79 7.01
C CYS A 299 4.52 19.91 6.39
N VAL A 300 4.71 20.99 7.14
CA VAL A 300 5.54 22.13 6.73
C VAL A 300 6.69 22.28 7.71
N LEU A 301 7.88 22.60 7.18
CA LEU A 301 9.12 22.75 7.93
C LEU A 301 9.86 23.99 7.44
N GLY A 302 10.66 24.60 8.32
CA GLY A 302 11.54 25.70 7.95
C GLY A 302 10.78 26.96 7.52
N CYS A 303 11.15 27.53 6.37
CA CYS A 303 10.54 28.77 5.89
C CYS A 303 9.03 28.65 5.60
N PHE A 304 8.52 27.46 5.25
CA PHE A 304 7.08 27.24 5.02
C PHE A 304 6.25 27.32 6.32
N GLU A 305 6.85 26.97 7.45
CA GLU A 305 6.22 27.10 8.76
C GLU A 305 6.21 28.57 9.20
N ARG A 306 7.37 29.25 9.06
CA ARG A 306 7.56 30.64 9.53
C ARG A 306 6.92 31.71 8.65
N LYS A 307 6.82 31.49 7.32
CA LYS A 307 6.37 32.48 6.35
C LYS A 307 5.06 32.05 5.70
N GLU A 308 3.96 32.64 6.15
CA GLU A 308 2.62 32.35 5.60
C GLU A 308 2.52 32.59 4.09
N LYS A 309 3.10 33.68 3.57
CA LYS A 309 3.08 33.97 2.13
C LYS A 309 3.67 32.84 1.29
N THR A 310 4.81 32.29 1.71
CA THR A 310 5.46 31.14 1.06
C THR A 310 4.60 29.88 1.13
N ARG A 311 3.94 29.64 2.26
CA ARG A 311 3.01 28.51 2.40
C ARG A 311 1.80 28.66 1.48
N ASN A 312 1.21 29.85 1.41
CA ASN A 312 0.04 30.12 0.58
C ASN A 312 0.38 30.03 -0.92
N GLU A 313 1.57 30.48 -1.33
CA GLU A 313 2.09 30.30 -2.67
C GLU A 313 2.14 28.82 -3.05
N PHE A 314 2.73 27.97 -2.20
CA PHE A 314 2.77 26.52 -2.43
C PHE A 314 1.38 25.89 -2.54
N LEU A 315 0.48 26.17 -1.58
CA LEU A 315 -0.89 25.63 -1.58
C LEU A 315 -1.67 26.05 -2.84
N SER A 316 -1.43 27.27 -3.34
CA SER A 316 -2.01 27.76 -4.59
C SER A 316 -1.49 27.00 -5.81
N LEU A 317 -0.18 26.78 -5.91
CA LEU A 317 0.47 26.11 -7.04
C LEU A 317 0.12 24.61 -7.16
N ILE A 318 -0.10 23.94 -6.03
CA ILE A 318 -0.53 22.54 -6.01
C ILE A 318 -2.04 22.37 -6.24
N GLY A 319 -2.82 23.47 -6.20
CA GLY A 319 -4.24 23.46 -6.55
C GLY A 319 -5.18 23.00 -5.45
N VAL A 320 -4.71 22.89 -4.20
CA VAL A 320 -5.56 22.51 -3.04
C VAL A 320 -6.68 23.53 -2.79
N ASN A 321 -6.50 24.78 -3.22
CA ASN A 321 -7.50 25.84 -3.08
C ASN A 321 -8.48 25.98 -4.26
N ARG A 322 -8.43 25.11 -5.28
CA ARG A 322 -9.39 25.16 -6.39
C ARG A 322 -10.65 24.40 -6.01
N ARG A 323 -11.63 25.13 -5.48
CA ARG A 323 -13.06 24.80 -5.64
C ARG A 323 -13.59 25.48 -6.89
#